data_AF-A0A4U0X8W0-F1
#
_entry.id   AF-A0A4U0X8W0-F1
#
_cell.length_a   1.000
_cell.length_b   1.000
_cell.length_c   1.000
_cell.angle_alpha   90.00
_cell.angle_beta   90.00
_cell.angle_gamma   90.00
#
_symmetry.space_group_name_H-M   'P 1'
#
loop_
_entity.id
_entity.type
_entity.pdbx_description
1 polymer ?
#
loop_
_entity_poly.entity_id
_entity_poly.type
_entity_poly.pdbx_seq_one_letter_code
_entity_poly.pdbx_strand_id
1 'polypeptide(L)'
;MLLLLRSAAVAGLALAASASAQLAAFDTALIGTWSTKSNKTITGPGFYDPVNERLIEPSHTGFSYSFTGDGFYEEACYRAIANPITPSCPSGIMQWQHGTYQKFVNGSLLLTPFAVDGRQLLSTSCNYKDSIYTRYNQSELMKSYEVLTDPYHNIPRLNLYQFDGKPLAPMYLVYSPPEMLPTSTLNPTQTAGATATGKPSGKFRRGLGEEIALPLNHKLLSKRKETINADRWWWIGAGMTGLGGVLYFCF
;
A
#
# COMPACT_ATOMS: atom_id res chain seq x y z
N MET A 1 -13.56 -81.80 9.77
CA MET A 1 -13.90 -81.33 8.40
C MET A 1 -14.54 -79.97 8.56
N LEU A 2 -13.73 -78.95 8.88
CA LEU A 2 -13.12 -77.99 7.95
C LEU A 2 -14.15 -77.20 7.13
N LEU A 3 -14.14 -75.88 7.34
CA LEU A 3 -14.34 -74.75 6.41
C LEU A 3 -15.21 -73.66 7.10
N LEU A 4 -14.60 -72.75 7.85
CA LEU A 4 -13.82 -71.56 7.44
C LEU A 4 -14.71 -70.33 7.21
N LEU A 5 -14.55 -69.39 8.14
CA LEU A 5 -14.61 -67.92 8.00
C LEU A 5 -14.58 -67.43 6.55
N ARG A 6 -15.38 -66.40 6.24
CA ARG A 6 -14.88 -65.12 5.67
C ARG A 6 -15.80 -63.95 6.04
N SER A 7 -15.40 -63.21 7.06
CA SER A 7 -15.79 -61.82 7.28
C SER A 7 -15.20 -60.96 6.17
N ALA A 8 -16.02 -60.16 5.50
CA ALA A 8 -15.56 -59.12 4.58
C ALA A 8 -16.15 -57.77 5.02
N ALA A 9 -15.61 -57.21 6.11
CA ALA A 9 -15.78 -55.80 6.42
C ALA A 9 -14.66 -55.03 5.71
N VAL A 10 -14.96 -54.50 4.52
CA VAL A 10 -14.08 -53.55 3.84
C VAL A 10 -14.26 -52.19 4.52
N ALA A 11 -13.42 -51.91 5.51
CA ALA A 11 -13.29 -50.56 6.06
C ALA A 11 -12.48 -49.73 5.06
N GLY A 12 -13.17 -48.96 4.23
CA GLY A 12 -12.56 -47.95 3.37
C GLY A 12 -12.00 -46.82 4.22
N LEU A 13 -10.69 -46.83 4.45
CA LEU A 13 -9.97 -45.70 5.01
C LEU A 13 -9.78 -44.66 3.89
N ALA A 14 -10.77 -43.79 3.70
CA ALA A 14 -10.60 -42.61 2.85
C ALA A 14 -9.66 -41.63 3.57
N LEU A 15 -8.36 -41.67 3.26
CA LEU A 15 -7.47 -40.56 3.58
C LEU A 15 -7.88 -39.37 2.71
N ALA A 16 -8.71 -38.49 3.26
CA ALA A 16 -8.82 -37.13 2.77
C ALA A 16 -7.49 -36.42 3.13
N ALA A 17 -6.53 -36.43 2.20
CA ALA A 17 -5.35 -35.59 2.29
C ALA A 17 -5.79 -34.14 2.07
N SER A 18 -6.07 -33.43 3.16
CA SER A 18 -6.15 -31.98 3.15
C SER A 18 -4.74 -31.46 2.84
N ALA A 19 -4.52 -31.01 1.60
CA ALA A 19 -3.33 -30.28 1.23
C ALA A 19 -3.35 -28.93 1.95
N SER A 20 -2.84 -28.89 3.17
CA SER A 20 -2.55 -27.65 3.86
C SER A 20 -1.40 -26.96 3.12
N ALA A 21 -1.66 -25.76 2.61
CA ALA A 21 -0.62 -24.94 1.99
C ALA A 21 0.39 -24.55 3.08
N GLN A 22 1.53 -25.23 3.12
CA GLN A 22 2.59 -24.97 4.09
C GLN A 22 3.31 -23.66 3.74
N LEU A 23 3.42 -22.79 4.74
CA LEU A 23 4.19 -21.55 4.63
C LEU A 23 5.66 -21.80 4.95
N ALA A 24 6.55 -21.19 4.17
CA ALA A 24 7.99 -21.21 4.39
C ALA A 24 8.43 -19.93 5.11
N ALA A 25 9.60 -19.98 5.75
CA ALA A 25 10.24 -18.79 6.31
C ALA A 25 10.58 -17.77 5.22
N PHE A 26 10.56 -16.48 5.59
CA PHE A 26 10.93 -15.40 4.67
C PHE A 26 12.38 -15.54 4.22
N ASP A 27 12.61 -15.23 2.94
CA ASP A 27 13.92 -15.27 2.32
C ASP A 27 14.59 -13.92 2.49
N THR A 28 15.71 -13.89 3.22
CA THR A 28 16.46 -12.64 3.44
C THR A 28 17.00 -12.06 2.15
N ALA A 29 17.22 -12.88 1.12
CA ALA A 29 17.68 -12.43 -0.19
C ALA A 29 16.60 -11.66 -0.97
N LEU A 30 15.31 -11.84 -0.63
CA LEU A 30 14.20 -11.13 -1.27
C LEU A 30 13.99 -9.72 -0.68
N ILE A 31 14.46 -9.48 0.54
CA ILE A 31 14.23 -8.24 1.27
C ILE A 31 14.95 -7.07 0.59
N GLY A 32 14.20 -6.02 0.27
CA GLY A 32 14.70 -4.83 -0.40
C GLY A 32 13.71 -4.28 -1.44
N THR A 33 14.09 -3.17 -2.06
CA THR A 33 13.34 -2.57 -3.18
C THR A 33 13.99 -2.97 -4.49
N TRP A 34 13.21 -3.59 -5.35
CA TRP A 34 13.61 -4.09 -6.64
C TRP A 34 12.93 -3.28 -7.72
N SER A 35 13.68 -2.71 -8.66
CA SER A 35 13.13 -1.95 -9.79
C SER A 35 13.68 -2.45 -11.11
N THR A 36 12.88 -2.37 -12.17
CA THR A 36 13.35 -2.62 -13.54
C THR A 36 14.45 -1.65 -13.98
N LYS A 37 15.17 -2.00 -15.05
CA LYS A 37 16.41 -1.32 -15.50
C LYS A 37 16.39 0.22 -15.57
N SER A 38 15.23 0.85 -15.80
CA SER A 38 15.15 2.32 -15.81
C SER A 38 15.50 2.94 -14.46
N ASN A 39 15.25 2.22 -13.36
CA ASN A 39 15.43 2.69 -11.99
C ASN A 39 14.72 4.03 -11.73
N LYS A 40 13.54 4.21 -12.35
CA LYS A 40 12.70 5.42 -12.21
C LYS A 40 11.37 5.14 -11.56
N THR A 41 10.76 3.99 -11.84
CA THR A 41 9.61 3.52 -11.07
C THR A 41 10.14 2.84 -9.81
N ILE A 42 9.90 3.44 -8.66
CA ILE A 42 10.34 2.94 -7.35
C ILE A 42 9.14 3.05 -6.42
N THR A 43 8.92 2.06 -5.57
CA THR A 43 7.93 2.12 -4.48
C THR A 43 8.24 3.23 -3.47
N GLY A 44 7.26 3.58 -2.65
CA GLY A 44 7.36 4.54 -1.56
C GLY A 44 6.70 5.89 -1.88
N PRO A 45 7.02 6.92 -1.07
CA PRO A 45 6.39 8.24 -1.17
C PRO A 45 6.70 8.97 -2.49
N GLY A 46 7.72 8.53 -3.23
CA GLY A 46 8.03 9.04 -4.57
C GLY A 46 7.06 8.60 -5.66
N PHE A 47 6.24 7.57 -5.41
CA PHE A 47 5.27 7.05 -6.38
C PHE A 47 3.82 7.27 -5.96
N TYR A 48 3.51 7.15 -4.67
CA TYR A 48 2.18 7.40 -4.14
C TYR A 48 2.22 8.35 -2.94
N ASP A 49 1.37 9.38 -3.00
CA ASP A 49 1.16 10.32 -1.91
C ASP A 49 -0.17 9.99 -1.21
N PRO A 50 -0.14 9.34 -0.03
CA PRO A 50 -1.36 8.94 0.67
C PRO A 50 -2.09 10.12 1.32
N VAL A 51 -1.46 11.28 1.48
CA VAL A 51 -2.08 12.46 2.10
C VAL A 51 -2.95 13.20 1.08
N ASN A 52 -2.43 13.38 -0.13
CA ASN A 52 -3.16 14.03 -1.23
C ASN A 52 -3.90 13.02 -2.13
N GLU A 53 -3.83 11.72 -1.80
CA GLU A 53 -4.39 10.60 -2.56
C GLU A 53 -4.08 10.67 -4.07
N ARG A 54 -2.81 10.88 -4.43
CA ARG A 54 -2.39 10.97 -5.84
C ARG A 54 -1.20 10.08 -6.15
N LEU A 55 -1.15 9.60 -7.39
CA LEU A 55 0.01 8.94 -7.95
C LEU A 55 0.95 9.97 -8.59
N ILE A 56 2.24 9.79 -8.41
CA ILE A 56 3.31 10.66 -8.91
C ILE A 56 3.98 9.95 -10.07
N GLU A 57 3.85 10.53 -11.27
CA GLU A 57 4.35 9.90 -12.49
C GLU A 57 5.88 9.84 -12.52
N PRO A 58 6.47 8.63 -12.65
CA PRO A 58 7.90 8.48 -12.88
C PRO A 58 8.32 8.97 -14.26
N SER A 59 9.58 9.43 -14.37
CA SER A 59 10.16 9.83 -15.66
C SER A 59 10.25 8.72 -16.72
N HIS A 60 10.22 7.44 -16.33
CA HIS A 60 10.27 6.31 -17.24
C HIS A 60 9.38 5.17 -16.74
N THR A 61 8.84 4.38 -17.67
CA THR A 61 8.07 3.17 -17.35
C THR A 61 8.93 2.12 -16.66
N GLY A 62 8.26 1.25 -15.91
CA GLY A 62 8.91 0.21 -15.14
C GLY A 62 7.99 -0.41 -14.10
N PHE A 63 8.51 -1.46 -13.48
CA PHE A 63 7.90 -2.14 -12.34
C PHE A 63 8.85 -2.05 -11.16
N SER A 64 8.27 -1.96 -9.97
CA SER A 64 9.00 -2.01 -8.71
C SER A 64 8.23 -2.80 -7.68
N TYR A 65 8.94 -3.63 -6.92
CA TYR A 65 8.42 -4.34 -5.76
C TYR A 65 9.34 -4.13 -4.58
N SER A 66 8.77 -3.85 -3.41
CA SER A 66 9.48 -3.84 -2.14
C SER A 66 9.00 -4.97 -1.26
N PHE A 67 9.92 -5.67 -0.62
CA PHE A 67 9.62 -6.74 0.33
C PHE A 67 10.33 -6.48 1.65
N THR A 68 9.60 -6.66 2.75
CA THR A 68 10.14 -6.56 4.10
C THR A 68 10.30 -7.93 4.74
N GLY A 69 11.13 -8.02 5.78
CA GLY A 69 11.36 -9.28 6.52
C GLY A 69 10.20 -9.71 7.43
N ASP A 70 9.25 -8.82 7.67
CA ASP A 70 8.04 -9.04 8.48
C ASP A 70 6.80 -9.39 7.63
N GLY A 71 6.97 -9.61 6.33
CA GLY A 71 5.92 -10.14 5.46
C GLY A 71 5.04 -9.09 4.79
N PHE A 72 5.49 -7.85 4.66
CA PHE A 72 4.81 -6.82 3.90
C PHE A 72 5.45 -6.59 2.54
N TYR A 73 4.63 -6.17 1.58
CA TYR A 73 5.09 -5.79 0.27
C TYR A 73 4.43 -4.50 -0.21
N GLU A 74 5.09 -3.85 -1.15
CA GLU A 74 4.52 -2.77 -1.95
C GLU A 74 4.87 -2.99 -3.42
N GLU A 75 3.94 -2.63 -4.29
CA GLU A 75 4.06 -2.68 -5.74
C GLU A 75 3.83 -1.28 -6.32
N ALA A 76 4.71 -0.90 -7.25
CA ALA A 76 4.55 0.27 -8.11
C ALA A 76 4.77 -0.13 -9.57
N CYS A 77 3.75 0.09 -10.41
CA CYS A 77 3.75 -0.26 -11.82
C CYS A 77 3.44 1.00 -12.64
N TYR A 78 4.30 1.32 -13.61
CA TYR A 78 4.02 2.32 -14.63
C TYR A 78 4.29 1.72 -16.02
N ARG A 79 3.26 1.62 -16.84
CA ARG A 79 3.34 0.99 -18.17
C ARG A 79 2.58 1.78 -19.22
N ALA A 80 3.16 1.85 -20.42
CA ALA A 80 2.46 2.25 -21.62
C ALA A 80 1.68 1.05 -22.22
N ILE A 81 0.43 1.28 -22.57
CA ILE A 81 -0.46 0.33 -23.25
C ILE A 81 -0.51 0.75 -24.72
N ALA A 82 0.01 -0.12 -25.59
CA ALA A 82 -0.05 0.10 -27.03
C ALA A 82 -1.46 -0.14 -27.57
N ASN A 83 -1.88 0.68 -28.53
CA ASN A 83 -3.12 0.51 -29.26
C ASN A 83 -2.79 0.16 -30.74
N PRO A 84 -2.79 -1.13 -31.12
CA PRO A 84 -2.40 -1.54 -32.47
C PRO A 84 -3.42 -1.14 -33.54
N ILE A 85 -4.67 -0.89 -33.17
CA ILE A 85 -5.72 -0.44 -34.11
C ILE A 85 -5.51 1.04 -34.42
N THR A 86 -5.23 1.85 -33.39
CA THR A 86 -4.98 3.28 -33.52
C THR A 86 -3.66 3.67 -32.84
N PRO A 87 -2.50 3.51 -33.51
CA PRO A 87 -1.19 3.75 -32.90
C PRO A 87 -0.93 5.17 -32.43
N SER A 88 -1.64 6.16 -32.97
CA SER A 88 -1.61 7.56 -32.51
C SER A 88 -2.24 7.77 -31.13
N CYS A 89 -2.93 6.76 -30.60
CA CYS A 89 -3.69 6.80 -29.36
C CYS A 89 -3.18 5.79 -28.33
N PRO A 90 -1.93 5.90 -27.86
CA PRO A 90 -1.44 5.07 -26.76
C PRO A 90 -2.16 5.45 -25.46
N SER A 91 -2.14 4.53 -24.50
CA SER A 91 -2.64 4.78 -23.15
C SER A 91 -1.53 4.54 -22.13
N GLY A 92 -1.63 5.17 -20.97
CA GLY A 92 -0.72 4.96 -19.84
C GLY A 92 -1.49 4.42 -18.66
N ILE A 93 -0.89 3.48 -17.93
CA ILE A 93 -1.45 2.98 -16.67
C ILE A 93 -0.40 3.07 -15.57
N MET A 94 -0.79 3.64 -14.44
CA MET A 94 -0.06 3.58 -13.20
C MET A 94 -0.87 2.81 -12.17
N GLN A 95 -0.23 1.89 -11.45
CA GLN A 95 -0.87 1.07 -10.43
C GLN A 95 0.02 1.04 -9.20
N TRP A 96 -0.60 1.23 -8.04
CA TRP A 96 0.04 1.13 -6.74
C TRP A 96 -0.81 0.24 -5.85
N GLN A 97 -0.18 -0.68 -5.14
CA GLN A 97 -0.81 -1.42 -4.06
C GLN A 97 0.21 -1.90 -3.05
N HIS A 98 -0.24 -2.14 -1.82
CA HIS A 98 0.59 -2.66 -0.74
C HIS A 98 -0.23 -3.59 0.14
N GLY A 99 0.44 -4.44 0.89
CA GLY A 99 -0.21 -5.38 1.80
C GLY A 99 0.76 -6.42 2.33
N THR A 100 0.28 -7.65 2.50
CA THR A 100 1.07 -8.76 3.03
C THR A 100 1.43 -9.77 1.95
N TYR A 101 2.62 -10.37 2.07
CA TYR A 101 3.03 -11.46 1.20
C TYR A 101 3.34 -12.72 2.00
N GLN A 102 3.10 -13.86 1.38
CA GLN A 102 3.34 -15.17 1.96
C GLN A 102 4.17 -16.01 1.00
N LYS A 103 5.19 -16.69 1.52
CA LYS A 103 6.00 -17.65 0.77
C LYS A 103 5.52 -19.06 1.07
N PHE A 104 5.23 -19.83 0.03
CA PHE A 104 4.87 -21.24 0.15
C PHE A 104 6.09 -22.14 0.02
N VAL A 105 6.01 -23.35 0.59
CA VAL A 105 7.07 -24.36 0.50
C VAL A 105 7.38 -24.78 -0.95
N ASN A 106 6.39 -24.68 -1.86
CA ASN A 106 6.58 -24.94 -3.30
C ASN A 106 7.37 -23.82 -4.04
N GLY A 107 7.79 -22.76 -3.35
CA GLY A 107 8.53 -21.63 -3.93
C GLY A 107 7.66 -20.51 -4.51
N SER A 108 6.33 -20.65 -4.49
CA SER A 108 5.41 -19.59 -4.92
C SER A 108 5.27 -18.48 -3.87
N LEU A 109 4.96 -17.26 -4.33
CA LEU A 109 4.65 -16.11 -3.49
C LEU A 109 3.21 -15.68 -3.72
N LEU A 110 2.45 -15.48 -2.65
CA LEU A 110 1.12 -14.87 -2.71
C LEU A 110 1.17 -13.48 -2.12
N LEU A 111 0.79 -12.50 -2.93
CA LEU A 111 0.72 -11.08 -2.63
C LEU A 111 -0.75 -10.73 -2.37
N THR A 112 -1.07 -10.30 -1.15
CA THR A 112 -2.43 -9.97 -0.73
C THR A 112 -2.50 -8.49 -0.33
N PRO A 113 -3.08 -7.63 -1.18
CA PRO A 113 -3.13 -6.19 -0.90
C PRO A 113 -4.12 -5.85 0.23
N PHE A 114 -3.92 -4.70 0.85
CA PHE A 114 -4.97 -4.07 1.66
C PHE A 114 -6.05 -3.51 0.73
N ALA A 115 -7.21 -4.16 0.75
CA ALA A 115 -8.28 -3.96 -0.23
C ALA A 115 -8.75 -2.51 -0.46
N VAL A 116 -8.56 -1.62 0.51
CA VAL A 116 -9.03 -0.22 0.45
C VAL A 116 -7.98 0.77 -0.05
N ASP A 117 -6.71 0.36 -0.10
CA ASP A 117 -5.58 1.27 -0.29
C ASP A 117 -5.09 1.34 -1.74
N GLY A 118 -5.16 0.25 -2.51
CA GLY A 118 -4.62 0.28 -3.87
C GLY A 118 -5.26 1.35 -4.76
N ARG A 119 -4.45 1.92 -5.65
CA ARG A 119 -4.80 3.03 -6.54
C ARG A 119 -4.34 2.72 -7.95
N GLN A 120 -5.12 3.18 -8.92
CA GLN A 120 -4.81 3.07 -10.33
C GLN A 120 -5.17 4.37 -11.04
N LEU A 121 -4.29 4.80 -11.93
CA LEU A 121 -4.50 5.94 -12.83
C LEU A 121 -4.41 5.44 -14.26
N LEU A 122 -5.50 5.59 -15.02
CA LEU A 122 -5.57 5.26 -16.44
C LEU A 122 -5.64 6.55 -17.26
N SER A 123 -4.62 6.80 -18.06
CA SER A 123 -4.58 7.91 -19.02
C SER A 123 -4.85 7.39 -20.43
N THR A 124 -5.91 7.88 -21.06
CA THR A 124 -6.34 7.47 -22.41
C THR A 124 -6.63 8.73 -23.22
N SER A 125 -5.57 9.34 -23.76
CA SER A 125 -5.60 10.69 -24.35
C SER A 125 -6.61 10.88 -25.49
N CYS A 126 -7.00 9.82 -26.19
CA CYS A 126 -7.94 9.93 -27.31
C CYS A 126 -9.42 9.82 -26.89
N ASN A 127 -9.70 9.27 -25.72
CA ASN A 127 -11.07 9.09 -25.23
C ASN A 127 -11.45 10.15 -24.20
N TYR A 128 -10.48 10.60 -23.39
CA TYR A 128 -10.71 11.55 -22.30
C TYR A 128 -9.61 12.61 -22.28
N LYS A 129 -9.98 13.81 -21.84
CA LYS A 129 -9.02 14.91 -21.60
C LYS A 129 -8.23 14.70 -20.32
N ASP A 130 -8.88 14.11 -19.32
CA ASP A 130 -8.32 13.87 -18.00
C ASP A 130 -8.12 12.36 -17.76
N SER A 131 -7.14 12.03 -16.93
CA SER A 131 -6.88 10.66 -16.49
C SER A 131 -7.92 10.18 -15.48
N ILE A 132 -8.29 8.90 -15.58
CA ILE A 132 -9.28 8.27 -14.71
C ILE A 132 -8.56 7.66 -13.51
N TYR A 133 -8.88 8.13 -12.31
CA TYR A 133 -8.34 7.62 -11.06
C TYR A 133 -9.34 6.70 -10.35
N THR A 134 -8.95 5.45 -10.09
CA THR A 134 -9.79 4.42 -9.48
C THR A 134 -9.06 3.68 -8.38
N ARG A 135 -9.83 3.03 -7.50
CA ARG A 135 -9.26 2.05 -6.56
C ARG A 135 -8.81 0.80 -7.30
N TYR A 136 -7.76 0.17 -6.78
CA TYR A 136 -7.20 -1.06 -7.30
C TYR A 136 -7.03 -2.07 -6.17
N ASN A 137 -7.38 -3.32 -6.43
CA ASN A 137 -7.28 -4.40 -5.47
C ASN A 137 -7.16 -5.70 -6.25
N GLN A 138 -5.93 -6.17 -6.42
CA GLN A 138 -5.68 -7.44 -7.09
C GLN A 138 -4.64 -8.23 -6.31
N SER A 139 -5.05 -9.36 -5.76
CA SER A 139 -4.10 -10.34 -5.25
C SER A 139 -3.30 -10.94 -6.41
N GLU A 140 -2.01 -11.13 -6.21
CA GLU A 140 -1.11 -11.70 -7.22
C GLU A 140 -0.49 -12.99 -6.70
N LEU A 141 -0.53 -14.04 -7.51
CA LEU A 141 0.20 -15.28 -7.25
C LEU A 141 1.40 -15.33 -8.20
N MET A 142 2.61 -15.27 -7.64
CA MET A 142 3.85 -15.52 -8.38
C MET A 142 4.16 -17.01 -8.29
N LYS A 143 4.23 -17.70 -9.42
CA LYS A 143 4.49 -19.15 -9.47
C LYS A 143 5.81 -19.51 -8.81
N SER A 144 6.82 -18.69 -9.03
CA SER A 144 8.16 -18.82 -8.46
C SER A 144 8.86 -17.47 -8.52
N TYR A 145 9.97 -17.37 -7.78
CA TYR A 145 10.90 -16.25 -7.87
C TYR A 145 12.34 -16.78 -7.81
N GLU A 146 13.27 -15.98 -8.30
CA GLU A 146 14.69 -16.28 -8.28
C GLU A 146 15.46 -15.00 -7.96
N VAL A 147 16.32 -15.07 -6.94
CA VAL A 147 17.28 -14.01 -6.61
C VAL A 147 18.66 -14.51 -6.98
N LEU A 148 19.33 -13.80 -7.88
CA LEU A 148 20.68 -14.13 -8.35
C LEU A 148 21.53 -12.88 -8.48
N THR A 149 22.84 -13.03 -8.61
CA THR A 149 23.72 -11.92 -9.00
C THR A 149 23.83 -11.93 -10.52
N ASP A 150 23.49 -10.82 -11.18
CA ASP A 150 23.56 -10.72 -12.64
C ASP A 150 25.01 -10.91 -13.10
N PRO A 151 25.32 -11.93 -13.94
CA PRO A 151 26.70 -12.19 -14.37
C PRO A 151 27.29 -11.06 -15.22
N TYR A 152 26.47 -10.20 -15.84
CA TYR A 152 26.95 -9.10 -16.65
C TYR A 152 27.25 -7.85 -15.81
N HIS A 153 26.30 -7.41 -14.98
CA HIS A 153 26.45 -6.18 -14.17
C HIS A 153 27.01 -6.42 -12.77
N ASN A 154 27.09 -7.67 -12.30
CA ASN A 154 27.47 -8.04 -10.92
C ASN A 154 26.63 -7.38 -9.82
N ILE A 155 25.33 -7.18 -10.08
CA ILE A 155 24.37 -6.56 -9.16
C ILE A 155 23.26 -7.59 -8.85
N PRO A 156 22.71 -7.62 -7.63
CA PRO A 156 21.57 -8.48 -7.32
C PRO A 156 20.40 -8.22 -8.26
N ARG A 157 19.85 -9.30 -8.80
CA ARG A 157 18.73 -9.34 -9.74
C ARG A 157 17.64 -10.26 -9.22
N LEU A 158 16.41 -9.78 -9.27
CA LEU A 158 15.20 -10.51 -8.97
C LEU A 158 14.46 -10.83 -10.27
N ASN A 159 14.21 -12.12 -10.49
CA ASN A 159 13.29 -12.61 -11.51
C ASN A 159 12.00 -13.08 -10.82
N LEU A 160 10.88 -12.46 -11.15
CA LEU A 160 9.56 -12.92 -10.73
C LEU A 160 8.88 -13.64 -11.90
N TYR A 161 8.14 -14.71 -11.58
CA TYR A 161 7.35 -15.45 -12.56
C TYR A 161 5.87 -15.33 -12.19
N GLN A 162 5.06 -14.87 -13.15
CA GLN A 162 3.62 -14.71 -12.98
C GLN A 162 2.94 -16.07 -12.68
N PHE A 163 1.64 -16.04 -12.39
CA PHE A 163 0.86 -17.26 -12.10
C PHE A 163 0.94 -18.31 -13.21
N ASP A 164 1.07 -17.88 -14.47
CA ASP A 164 1.20 -18.75 -15.65
C ASP A 164 2.65 -19.23 -15.89
N GLY A 165 3.59 -18.76 -15.08
CA GLY A 165 5.02 -19.03 -15.20
C GLY A 165 5.74 -18.15 -16.22
N LYS A 166 5.09 -17.16 -16.83
CA LYS A 166 5.79 -16.20 -17.68
C LYS A 166 6.68 -15.29 -16.82
N PRO A 167 7.92 -15.02 -17.24
CA PRO A 167 8.79 -14.11 -16.51
C PRO A 167 8.25 -12.68 -16.60
N LEU A 168 8.29 -11.97 -15.48
CA LEU A 168 8.19 -10.51 -15.45
C LEU A 168 9.51 -9.89 -15.93
N ALA A 169 9.48 -8.59 -16.21
CA ALA A 169 10.69 -7.83 -16.50
C ALA A 169 11.69 -8.00 -15.35
N PRO A 170 12.97 -8.29 -15.62
CA PRO A 170 13.95 -8.47 -14.56
C PRO A 170 14.15 -7.17 -13.80
N MET A 171 14.27 -7.30 -12.47
CA MET A 171 14.44 -6.18 -11.57
C MET A 171 15.78 -6.29 -10.86
N TYR A 172 16.32 -5.15 -10.46
CA TYR A 172 17.61 -5.02 -9.78
C TYR A 172 17.40 -4.34 -8.43
N LEU A 173 18.21 -4.72 -7.45
CA LEU A 173 18.13 -4.15 -6.11
C LEU A 173 18.53 -2.67 -6.15
N VAL A 174 17.64 -1.81 -5.64
CA VAL A 174 17.83 -0.35 -5.56
C VAL A 174 18.08 0.08 -4.12
N TYR A 175 17.26 -0.42 -3.18
CA TYR A 175 17.37 -0.06 -1.76
C TYR A 175 17.39 -1.30 -0.86
N SER A 176 18.23 -1.23 0.18
CA SER A 176 18.27 -2.16 1.30
C SER A 176 18.70 -1.33 2.54
N PRO A 177 17.79 -1.00 3.48
CA PRO A 177 16.41 -1.50 3.69
C PRO A 177 15.41 -1.08 2.58
N PRO A 178 14.25 -1.75 2.47
CA PRO A 178 13.24 -1.45 1.45
C PRO A 178 12.60 -0.07 1.65
N GLU A 179 12.41 0.65 0.55
CA GLU A 179 11.69 1.92 0.42
C GLU A 179 10.20 1.65 0.08
N MET A 180 9.31 1.85 1.05
CA MET A 180 7.86 1.69 0.89
C MET A 180 7.10 2.54 1.91
N LEU A 181 5.80 2.74 1.67
CA LEU A 181 4.90 3.43 2.59
C LEU A 181 4.64 2.57 3.86
N PRO A 182 4.06 3.18 4.93
CA PRO A 182 3.80 2.46 6.18
C PRO A 182 2.95 1.20 5.97
N THR A 183 3.32 0.11 6.65
CA THR A 183 2.71 -1.24 6.53
C THR A 183 1.32 -1.39 7.17
N SER A 184 0.62 -0.28 7.39
CA SER A 184 -0.73 -0.22 7.95
C SER A 184 -1.71 0.27 6.90
N THR A 185 -3.00 -0.05 7.05
CA THR A 185 -4.04 0.53 6.18
C THR A 185 -3.99 2.06 6.21
N LEU A 186 -3.81 2.69 5.05
CA LEU A 186 -3.63 4.14 4.91
C LEU A 186 -4.97 4.88 4.83
N ASN A 187 -5.96 4.31 4.15
CA ASN A 187 -7.26 4.92 3.89
C ASN A 187 -8.42 4.03 4.34
N PRO A 188 -8.66 3.87 5.66
CA PRO A 188 -9.71 3.02 6.18
C PRO A 188 -11.10 3.54 5.78
N THR A 189 -11.88 2.73 5.06
CA THR A 189 -13.32 3.00 4.85
C THR A 189 -14.14 2.32 5.94
N GLN A 190 -15.26 2.95 6.34
CA GLN A 190 -16.10 2.49 7.46
C GLN A 190 -16.58 1.03 7.34
N THR A 191 -16.61 0.46 6.14
CA THR A 191 -17.01 -0.93 5.87
C THR A 191 -15.91 -1.96 6.19
N ALA A 192 -14.63 -1.58 6.24
CA ALA A 192 -13.51 -2.50 6.47
C ALA A 192 -13.12 -2.67 7.95
N GLY A 193 -13.78 -1.94 8.86
CA GLY A 193 -13.44 -1.91 10.29
C GLY A 193 -14.03 -3.03 11.15
N ALA A 194 -14.71 -4.03 10.58
CA ALA A 194 -15.43 -5.04 11.37
C ALA A 194 -14.56 -6.18 11.94
N THR A 195 -13.27 -6.28 11.58
CA THR A 195 -12.38 -7.37 12.03
C THR A 195 -11.10 -6.89 12.72
N ALA A 196 -11.07 -5.65 13.21
CA ALA A 196 -10.01 -5.19 14.10
C ALA A 196 -10.55 -5.09 15.53
N THR A 197 -10.34 -6.15 16.32
CA THR A 197 -10.44 -6.12 17.78
C THR A 197 -9.31 -5.23 18.33
N GLY A 198 -9.53 -3.92 18.28
CA GLY A 198 -8.67 -2.90 18.86
C GLY A 198 -9.49 -1.62 19.08
N LYS A 199 -9.75 -1.30 20.34
CA LYS A 199 -10.44 -0.07 20.78
C LYS A 199 -9.92 1.16 20.01
N PRO A 200 -10.78 1.99 19.37
CA PRO A 200 -10.34 3.24 18.81
C PRO A 200 -10.25 4.29 19.93
N SER A 201 -9.03 4.58 20.39
CA SER A 201 -8.76 5.79 21.17
C SER A 201 -8.12 6.85 20.28
N GLY A 202 -8.77 8.00 20.14
CA GLY A 202 -8.08 9.25 19.78
C GLY A 202 -8.32 9.78 18.38
N LYS A 203 -9.38 10.59 18.26
CA LYS A 203 -9.64 11.64 17.26
C LYS A 203 -8.39 12.16 16.52
N PHE A 204 -8.19 11.77 15.27
CA PHE A 204 -7.33 12.50 14.33
C PHE A 204 -8.08 13.74 13.84
N ARG A 205 -7.70 14.92 14.35
CA ARG A 205 -8.24 16.22 13.91
C ARG A 205 -7.29 16.78 12.85
N ARG A 206 -7.85 17.03 11.66
CA ARG A 206 -7.28 17.80 10.56
C ARG A 206 -6.75 19.17 11.00
N GLY A 207 -5.58 19.54 10.50
CA GLY A 207 -5.04 20.91 10.38
C GLY A 207 -3.79 20.83 9.50
N LEU A 208 -3.79 21.24 8.23
CA LEU A 208 -3.56 22.62 7.73
C LEU A 208 -2.32 23.28 8.35
N GLY A 209 -1.27 23.44 7.53
CA GLY A 209 -0.12 24.27 7.86
C GLY A 209 1.19 23.72 7.31
N GLU A 210 1.42 23.96 6.02
CA GLU A 210 2.73 24.02 5.40
C GLU A 210 3.67 24.93 6.23
N GLU A 211 4.73 24.37 6.80
CA GLU A 211 6.00 25.08 7.00
C GLU A 211 7.16 24.08 6.93
N ILE A 212 8.14 24.47 6.12
CA ILE A 212 9.38 23.80 5.80
C ILE A 212 10.19 23.59 7.09
N ALA A 213 10.37 22.34 7.51
CA ALA A 213 11.22 22.00 8.65
C ALA A 213 12.69 21.92 8.24
N LEU A 214 13.41 23.04 8.37
CA LEU A 214 14.85 23.03 8.64
C LEU A 214 15.07 22.76 10.15
N PRO A 215 16.12 22.02 10.55
CA PRO A 215 16.23 21.52 11.90
C PRO A 215 16.89 22.57 12.80
N LEU A 216 16.16 23.10 13.79
CA LEU A 216 16.81 23.77 14.92
C LEU A 216 16.15 23.37 16.24
N ASN A 217 17.00 22.77 17.07
CA ASN A 217 16.77 22.31 18.42
C ASN A 217 16.45 23.50 19.34
N HIS A 218 15.25 23.52 19.93
CA HIS A 218 15.03 24.30 21.14
C HIS A 218 14.01 23.61 22.06
N LYS A 219 14.57 22.95 23.09
CA LYS A 219 13.91 22.79 24.38
C LYS A 219 13.60 24.18 24.95
N LEU A 220 12.56 24.22 25.79
CA LEU A 220 12.02 25.37 26.53
C LEU A 220 10.90 26.11 25.80
N LEU A 221 9.65 25.70 26.08
CA LEU A 221 8.55 26.60 26.45
C LEU A 221 7.36 25.72 26.84
N SER A 222 7.27 25.43 28.14
CA SER A 222 6.04 24.89 28.76
C SER A 222 4.93 25.92 28.57
N LYS A 223 4.17 25.80 27.49
CA LYS A 223 3.06 26.70 27.19
C LYS A 223 1.86 26.25 28.01
N ARG A 224 1.72 26.87 29.19
CA ARG A 224 0.51 26.91 30.02
C ARG A 224 -0.70 27.11 29.10
N LYS A 225 -1.53 26.08 28.99
CA LYS A 225 -2.79 26.10 28.24
C LYS A 225 -3.86 26.77 29.12
N GLU A 226 -3.86 28.09 29.20
CA GLU A 226 -5.04 28.81 29.68
C GLU A 226 -6.08 28.82 28.57
N THR A 227 -7.09 27.97 28.71
CA THR A 227 -8.27 27.96 27.84
C THR A 227 -9.14 29.15 28.22
N ILE A 228 -9.02 30.25 27.49
CA ILE A 228 -9.96 31.36 27.55
C ILE A 228 -11.33 30.82 27.12
N ASN A 229 -12.30 30.82 28.03
CA ASN A 229 -13.68 30.42 27.73
C ASN A 229 -14.31 31.46 26.80
N ALA A 230 -14.36 31.15 25.51
CA ALA A 230 -14.89 32.01 24.46
C ALA A 230 -16.32 32.49 24.76
N ASP A 231 -17.12 31.65 25.40
CA ASP A 231 -18.51 31.95 25.78
C ASP A 231 -18.59 33.11 26.79
N ARG A 232 -17.69 33.12 27.78
CA ARG A 232 -17.61 34.18 28.79
C ARG A 232 -17.15 35.51 28.18
N TRP A 233 -16.27 35.47 27.18
CA TRP A 233 -15.80 36.67 26.48
C TRP A 233 -16.88 37.25 25.56
N TRP A 234 -17.67 36.38 24.92
CA TRP A 234 -18.80 36.79 24.11
C TRP A 234 -19.88 37.50 24.94
N TRP A 235 -20.23 36.95 26.11
CA TRP A 235 -21.20 37.59 27.02
C TRP A 235 -20.73 38.93 27.58
N ILE A 236 -19.42 39.11 27.80
CA ILE A 236 -18.86 40.40 28.20
C ILE A 236 -19.06 41.45 27.08
N GLY A 237 -18.78 41.09 25.82
CA GLY A 237 -19.00 41.97 24.68
C GLY A 237 -20.48 42.35 24.47
N ALA A 238 -21.39 41.38 24.65
CA ALA A 238 -22.83 41.63 24.59
C ALA A 238 -23.27 42.61 25.70
N GLY A 239 -22.75 42.43 26.92
CA GLY A 239 -23.04 43.32 28.05
C GLY A 239 -22.55 44.75 27.84
N MET A 240 -21.33 44.94 27.33
CA MET A 240 -20.79 46.27 27.05
C MET A 240 -21.57 47.00 25.95
N THR A 241 -22.02 46.28 24.93
CA THR A 241 -22.83 46.86 23.84
C THR A 241 -24.20 47.27 24.35
N GLY A 242 -24.84 46.45 25.19
CA GLY A 242 -26.12 46.78 25.82
C GLY A 242 -26.02 48.00 26.73
N LEU A 243 -24.99 48.07 27.58
CA LEU A 243 -24.76 49.22 28.46
C LEU A 243 -24.50 50.51 27.67
N GLY A 244 -23.72 50.43 26.59
CA GLY A 244 -23.48 51.56 25.69
C GLY A 244 -24.75 52.07 25.02
N GLY A 245 -25.64 51.15 24.61
CA GLY A 245 -26.94 51.52 24.03
C GLY A 245 -27.89 52.21 25.01
N VAL A 246 -27.90 51.78 26.28
CA VAL A 246 -28.70 52.43 27.33
C VAL A 246 -28.14 53.82 27.65
N LEU A 247 -26.81 53.95 27.77
CA LEU A 247 -26.18 55.25 28.01
C LEU A 247 -26.43 56.24 26.86
N TYR A 248 -26.45 55.79 25.61
CA TYR A 248 -26.79 56.61 24.44
C TYR A 248 -28.25 57.09 24.42
N PHE A 249 -29.17 56.38 25.08
CA PHE A 249 -30.57 56.79 25.15
C PHE A 249 -30.91 57.63 26.38
N CYS A 250 -30.12 57.52 27.45
CA CYS A 250 -30.35 58.25 28.70
C CYS A 250 -29.52 59.55 28.82
N PHE A 251 -28.54 59.78 27.94
CA PHE A 251 -27.72 60.98 27.84
C PHE A 251 -27.58 61.40 26.37
#